data_AF-A0A451BYS8-F1
#
_entry.id   AF-A0A451BYS8-F1
#
_cell.length_a   1.000
_cell.length_b   1.000
_cell.length_c   1.000
_cell.angle_alpha   90.00
_cell.angle_beta   90.00
_cell.angle_gamma   90.00
#
_symmetry.space_group_name_H-M   'P 1'
#
loop_
_entity.id
_entity.type
_entity.pdbx_description
1 polymer ?
#
loop_
_entity_poly.entity_id
_entity_poly.type
_entity_poly.pdbx_seq_one_letter_code
_entity_poly.pdbx_strand_id
1 'polypeptide(L)'
;MNTIPNQRSELHAGKPPPKPPIGLSDFPRLIREEYAYVDKSLLIQSVLDSPAQVLLLPRPRRFGKTLNLSMLRAFFDRDRPENAELFRGLAIERSGGQYMAHRGRYPVVFLTLKDVKTRNWEDCLGHLRQVISEEFKRHEMLLEGEFLDTQEQKLFRKVRACECAGHELENSLRNLLTWLERATGERVILLIDEYDTPIHAGYQSGFYEEIISFMRNWLSGALKDHTSLEKGVLTGILRVARESIFSGLNNLVVAGILKTGPFADKFGFTEPEVARLLADAGLSDSLPEAREWYNGYLFGETVIYNPWSILNFIHEQPAPPAAHWVNTSSNDLVRELLESGGEEVREDLEALLTGEGMKCRVMEDLPLRDLRGDPDAIWSLLLFSGYLKPVGTRTRKLEVFHELAIPNLEVEVLYGRIIRHWLTRHIRSRYLDDMLDALVAGEVPEFAKHLQTLVLNMLS
;
A
#
# COMPACT_ATOMS: atom_id res chain seq x y z
N MET A 1 -24.36 5.97 -3.30
CA MET A 1 -23.77 7.28 -3.65
C MET A 1 -23.66 7.35 -5.16
N ASN A 2 -24.09 8.47 -5.74
CA ASN A 2 -24.21 8.66 -7.19
C ASN A 2 -22.86 8.53 -7.91
N THR A 3 -22.62 7.40 -8.57
CA THR A 3 -21.58 7.28 -9.59
C THR A 3 -22.07 8.04 -10.82
N ILE A 4 -21.72 9.33 -10.91
CA ILE A 4 -22.08 10.14 -12.07
C ILE A 4 -21.33 9.57 -13.29
N PRO A 5 -21.99 9.37 -14.45
CA PRO A 5 -21.36 8.81 -15.62
C PRO A 5 -20.12 9.61 -16.02
N ASN A 6 -18.98 8.94 -16.12
CA ASN A 6 -17.83 9.47 -16.83
C ASN A 6 -18.17 9.40 -18.33
N GLN A 7 -18.44 10.56 -18.94
CA GLN A 7 -18.85 10.72 -20.35
C GLN A 7 -17.79 10.24 -21.36
N ARG A 8 -16.61 9.82 -20.90
CA ARG A 8 -15.61 9.22 -21.79
C ARG A 8 -16.11 7.95 -22.49
N SER A 9 -17.07 7.20 -21.94
CA SER A 9 -17.63 6.02 -22.63
C SER A 9 -18.36 6.36 -23.94
N GLU A 10 -18.96 7.55 -24.06
CA GLU A 10 -19.61 7.98 -25.31
C GLU A 10 -18.61 8.47 -26.36
N LEU A 11 -17.40 8.88 -25.95
CA LEU A 11 -16.30 9.28 -26.84
C LEU A 11 -15.55 8.09 -27.48
N HIS A 12 -15.87 6.85 -27.09
CA HIS A 12 -15.19 5.64 -27.55
C HIS A 12 -15.98 4.82 -28.60
N ALA A 13 -17.08 5.33 -29.14
CA ALA A 13 -17.79 4.67 -30.23
C ALA A 13 -16.86 4.47 -31.45
N GLY A 14 -16.39 3.23 -31.66
CA GLY A 14 -15.50 2.84 -32.76
C GLY A 14 -14.00 2.80 -32.46
N LYS A 15 -13.55 3.06 -31.23
CA LYS A 15 -12.15 2.84 -30.81
C LYS A 15 -11.96 1.43 -30.21
N PRO A 16 -10.78 0.80 -30.35
CA PRO A 16 -10.49 -0.44 -29.63
C PRO A 16 -10.60 -0.23 -28.11
N PRO A 17 -10.95 -1.28 -27.34
CA PRO A 17 -11.10 -1.16 -25.89
C PRO A 17 -9.79 -0.67 -25.25
N PRO A 18 -9.87 0.22 -24.25
CA PRO A 18 -8.69 0.80 -23.64
C PRO A 18 -7.86 -0.27 -22.92
N LYS A 19 -6.53 -0.17 -23.03
CA LYS A 19 -5.61 -1.18 -22.49
C LYS A 19 -5.58 -1.11 -20.94
N PRO A 20 -5.50 -2.25 -20.23
CA PRO A 20 -5.23 -2.25 -18.80
C PRO A 20 -3.85 -1.65 -18.46
N PRO A 21 -3.74 -0.71 -17.50
CA PRO A 21 -2.46 -0.10 -17.11
C PRO A 21 -1.64 -1.00 -16.16
N ILE A 22 -1.13 -2.12 -16.68
CA ILE A 22 -0.33 -3.06 -15.87
C ILE A 22 1.01 -2.44 -15.49
N GLY A 23 1.26 -2.30 -14.19
CA GLY A 23 2.53 -1.78 -13.66
C GLY A 23 2.74 -0.27 -13.83
N LEU A 24 1.72 0.46 -14.33
CA LEU A 24 1.78 1.90 -14.51
C LEU A 24 1.24 2.63 -13.28
N SER A 25 2.11 3.38 -12.61
CA SER A 25 1.75 4.20 -11.45
C SER A 25 1.86 5.71 -11.69
N ASP A 26 2.11 6.13 -12.94
CA ASP A 26 2.14 7.55 -13.32
C ASP A 26 0.78 7.97 -13.87
N PHE A 27 0.05 8.76 -13.09
CA PHE A 27 -1.30 9.21 -13.43
C PHE A 27 -1.32 10.08 -14.71
N PRO A 28 -0.41 11.07 -14.89
CA PRO A 28 -0.38 11.85 -16.13
C PRO A 28 -0.23 10.99 -17.39
N ARG A 29 0.70 10.03 -17.38
CA ARG A 29 0.93 9.10 -18.47
C ARG A 29 -0.29 8.21 -18.71
N LEU A 30 -0.90 7.68 -17.65
CA LEU A 30 -2.09 6.83 -17.72
C LEU A 30 -3.23 7.53 -18.48
N ILE A 31 -3.48 8.80 -18.14
CA ILE A 31 -4.55 9.59 -18.78
C ILE A 31 -4.20 9.98 -20.22
N ARG A 32 -2.96 10.43 -20.48
CA ARG A 32 -2.54 10.89 -21.83
C ARG A 32 -2.43 9.75 -22.84
N GLU A 33 -2.01 8.57 -22.41
CA GLU A 33 -1.92 7.38 -23.26
C GLU A 33 -3.27 6.62 -23.37
N GLU A 34 -4.37 7.19 -22.88
CA GLU A 34 -5.73 6.63 -22.98
C GLU A 34 -5.86 5.18 -22.43
N TYR A 35 -5.16 4.84 -21.34
CA TYR A 35 -5.36 3.55 -20.65
C TYR A 35 -6.74 3.49 -19.95
N ALA A 36 -7.20 2.27 -19.67
CA ALA A 36 -8.38 2.05 -18.86
C ALA A 36 -8.16 2.67 -17.47
N TYR A 37 -9.07 3.56 -17.06
CA TYR A 37 -8.96 4.32 -15.81
C TYR A 37 -10.27 4.28 -15.02
N VAL A 38 -10.19 3.81 -13.78
CA VAL A 38 -11.27 3.98 -12.80
C VAL A 38 -11.05 5.30 -12.08
N ASP A 39 -12.02 6.20 -12.20
CA ASP A 39 -11.91 7.54 -11.68
C ASP A 39 -11.96 7.57 -10.14
N LYS A 40 -10.80 7.83 -9.53
CA LYS A 40 -10.63 8.03 -8.09
C LYS A 40 -10.35 9.47 -7.72
N SER A 41 -10.59 10.43 -8.63
CA SER A 41 -10.25 11.84 -8.44
C SER A 41 -10.93 12.51 -7.24
N LEU A 42 -12.06 11.96 -6.76
CA LEU A 42 -12.67 12.40 -5.49
C LEU A 42 -11.80 12.17 -4.26
N LEU A 43 -10.69 11.43 -4.36
CA LEU A 43 -9.66 11.41 -3.32
C LEU A 43 -9.12 12.82 -3.03
N ILE A 44 -8.97 13.66 -4.06
CA ILE A 44 -8.53 15.06 -3.92
C ILE A 44 -9.48 15.81 -2.99
N GLN A 45 -10.79 15.67 -3.23
CA GLN A 45 -11.82 16.25 -2.37
C GLN A 45 -11.71 15.72 -0.94
N SER A 46 -11.63 14.39 -0.74
CA SER A 46 -11.49 13.81 0.61
C SER A 46 -10.24 14.30 1.36
N VAL A 47 -9.12 14.55 0.64
CA VAL A 47 -7.88 15.10 1.22
C VAL A 47 -8.06 16.56 1.62
N LEU A 48 -8.72 17.37 0.79
CA LEU A 48 -8.96 18.78 1.06
C LEU A 48 -9.99 18.99 2.18
N ASP A 49 -11.07 18.22 2.19
CA ASP A 49 -12.14 18.28 3.21
C ASP A 49 -11.68 17.76 4.58
N SER A 50 -10.60 16.98 4.63
CA SER A 50 -10.06 16.49 5.90
C SER A 50 -9.56 17.65 6.77
N PRO A 51 -10.02 17.77 8.03
CA PRO A 51 -9.55 18.81 8.95
C PRO A 51 -8.10 18.59 9.39
N ALA A 52 -7.56 17.38 9.23
CA ALA A 52 -6.17 17.08 9.56
C ALA A 52 -5.21 17.68 8.52
N GLN A 53 -4.13 18.29 9.02
CA GLN A 53 -3.04 18.76 8.18
C GLN A 53 -2.21 17.58 7.64
N VAL A 54 -2.12 16.47 8.40
CA VAL A 54 -1.37 15.29 7.98
C VAL A 54 -2.29 14.06 7.97
N LEU A 55 -2.26 13.35 6.86
CA LEU A 55 -3.02 12.12 6.61
C LEU A 55 -2.07 10.96 6.38
N LEU A 56 -2.29 9.86 7.10
CA LEU A 56 -1.71 8.56 6.76
C LEU A 56 -2.82 7.66 6.22
N LEU A 57 -2.64 7.17 4.99
CA LEU A 57 -3.60 6.34 4.26
C LEU A 57 -3.01 4.93 4.05
N PRO A 58 -2.96 4.07 5.09
CA PRO A 58 -2.37 2.75 4.98
C PRO A 58 -3.30 1.83 4.21
N ARG A 59 -2.78 1.15 3.18
CA ARG A 59 -3.55 0.20 2.37
C ARG A 59 -2.69 -1.00 2.03
N PRO A 60 -3.28 -2.19 1.82
CA PRO A 60 -2.54 -3.35 1.37
C PRO A 60 -1.77 -3.10 0.05
N ARG A 61 -0.83 -3.99 -0.26
CA ARG A 61 -0.02 -3.91 -1.50
C ARG A 61 -0.93 -3.96 -2.73
N ARG A 62 -0.54 -3.22 -3.78
CA ARG A 62 -1.23 -3.20 -5.09
C ARG A 62 -2.66 -2.60 -5.11
N PHE A 63 -3.07 -1.84 -4.10
CA PHE A 63 -4.36 -1.10 -4.08
C PHE A 63 -4.31 0.32 -4.71
N GLY A 64 -3.31 0.61 -5.53
CA GLY A 64 -3.22 1.89 -6.27
C GLY A 64 -2.66 3.09 -5.48
N LYS A 65 -1.94 2.85 -4.37
CA LYS A 65 -1.36 3.92 -3.52
C LYS A 65 -0.50 4.93 -4.30
N THR A 66 0.53 4.44 -4.99
CA THR A 66 1.45 5.28 -5.78
C THR A 66 0.73 6.04 -6.88
N LEU A 67 -0.22 5.40 -7.59
CA LEU A 67 -1.01 6.04 -8.64
C LEU A 67 -1.85 7.19 -8.07
N ASN A 68 -2.47 6.98 -6.91
CA ASN A 68 -3.24 8.01 -6.22
C ASN A 68 -2.36 9.18 -5.76
N LEU A 69 -1.16 8.92 -5.23
CA LEU A 69 -0.22 9.99 -4.89
C LEU A 69 0.28 10.73 -6.14
N SER A 70 0.52 10.02 -7.25
CA SER A 70 0.85 10.63 -8.55
C SER A 70 -0.28 11.55 -9.05
N MET A 71 -1.54 11.15 -8.86
CA MET A 71 -2.71 11.98 -9.17
C MET A 71 -2.79 13.23 -8.26
N LEU A 72 -2.57 13.08 -6.95
CA LEU A 72 -2.54 14.23 -6.03
C LEU A 72 -1.43 15.21 -6.42
N ARG A 73 -0.23 14.71 -6.73
CA ARG A 73 0.87 15.52 -7.26
C ARG A 73 0.43 16.24 -8.53
N ALA A 74 -0.08 15.52 -9.53
CA ALA A 74 -0.51 16.12 -10.79
C ALA A 74 -1.59 17.19 -10.61
N PHE A 75 -2.43 17.07 -9.58
CA PHE A 75 -3.45 18.06 -9.26
C PHE A 75 -2.88 19.32 -8.61
N PHE A 76 -2.01 19.18 -7.60
CA PHE A 76 -1.55 20.32 -6.79
C PHE A 76 -0.31 21.03 -7.34
N ASP A 77 0.57 20.32 -8.04
CA ASP A 77 1.93 20.77 -8.40
C ASP A 77 1.91 21.97 -9.35
N ARG A 78 2.33 23.13 -8.85
CA ARG A 78 2.40 24.39 -9.59
C ARG A 78 3.42 24.39 -10.72
N ASP A 79 4.44 23.54 -10.63
CA ASP A 79 5.52 23.47 -11.61
C ASP A 79 5.09 22.69 -12.87
N ARG A 80 3.83 22.23 -12.93
CA ARG A 80 3.25 21.47 -14.05
C ARG A 80 1.87 21.99 -14.47
N PRO A 81 1.76 23.24 -14.93
CA PRO A 81 0.47 23.82 -15.34
C PRO A 81 -0.22 23.04 -16.47
N GLU A 82 0.53 22.32 -17.30
CA GLU A 82 0.01 21.45 -18.36
C GLU A 82 -0.83 20.29 -17.82
N ASN A 83 -0.70 19.94 -16.53
CA ASN A 83 -1.52 18.87 -15.93
C ASN A 83 -2.99 19.25 -15.71
N ALA A 84 -3.36 20.53 -15.88
CA ALA A 84 -4.72 20.99 -15.68
C ALA A 84 -5.75 20.21 -16.53
N GLU A 85 -5.36 19.82 -17.74
CA GLU A 85 -6.19 19.08 -18.70
C GLU A 85 -6.46 17.63 -18.29
N LEU A 86 -5.61 17.03 -17.46
CA LEU A 86 -5.72 15.63 -17.03
C LEU A 86 -7.01 15.35 -16.26
N PHE A 87 -7.55 16.37 -15.61
CA PHE A 87 -8.74 16.28 -14.77
C PHE A 87 -10.05 16.56 -15.52
N ARG A 88 -9.97 16.88 -16.82
CA ARG A 88 -11.16 17.14 -17.63
C ARG A 88 -12.04 15.89 -17.75
N GLY A 89 -13.31 16.04 -17.40
CA GLY A 89 -14.32 14.98 -17.38
C GLY A 89 -14.26 14.06 -16.16
N LEU A 90 -13.27 14.23 -15.27
CA LEU A 90 -13.19 13.47 -14.03
C LEU A 90 -14.14 14.06 -12.97
N ALA A 91 -14.50 13.23 -11.99
CA ALA A 91 -15.44 13.57 -10.94
C ALA A 91 -15.03 14.83 -10.15
N ILE A 92 -13.72 15.02 -9.89
CA ILE A 92 -13.21 16.21 -9.18
C ILE A 92 -13.52 17.53 -9.88
N GLU A 93 -13.56 17.55 -11.22
CA GLU A 93 -13.92 18.76 -11.99
C GLU A 93 -15.35 19.20 -11.69
N ARG A 94 -16.22 18.24 -11.36
CA ARG A 94 -17.64 18.46 -11.03
C ARG A 94 -17.87 18.76 -9.55
N SER A 95 -16.87 18.61 -8.69
CA SER A 95 -17.00 18.86 -7.24
C SER A 95 -17.10 20.34 -6.87
N GLY A 96 -16.78 21.26 -7.79
CA GLY A 96 -17.01 22.69 -7.64
C GLY A 96 -15.75 23.55 -7.60
N GLY A 97 -15.93 24.87 -7.79
CA GLY A 97 -14.84 25.84 -7.94
C GLY A 97 -13.90 25.93 -6.73
N GLN A 98 -14.41 25.67 -5.52
CA GLN A 98 -13.61 25.69 -4.28
C GLN A 98 -12.48 24.65 -4.31
N TYR A 99 -12.74 23.45 -4.85
CA TYR A 99 -11.72 22.40 -4.97
C TYR A 99 -10.77 22.70 -6.13
N MET A 100 -11.31 23.15 -7.26
CA MET A 100 -10.53 23.45 -8.46
C MET A 100 -9.58 24.64 -8.28
N ALA A 101 -9.84 25.52 -7.31
CA ALA A 101 -8.94 26.61 -6.93
C ALA A 101 -7.58 26.15 -6.36
N HIS A 102 -7.49 24.89 -5.92
CA HIS A 102 -6.25 24.28 -5.45
C HIS A 102 -5.39 23.67 -6.58
N ARG A 103 -5.92 23.59 -7.80
CA ARG A 103 -5.25 22.93 -8.93
C ARG A 103 -4.06 23.75 -9.41
N GLY A 104 -2.87 23.13 -9.44
CA GLY A 104 -1.63 23.75 -9.92
C GLY A 104 -1.19 24.96 -9.09
N ARG A 105 -1.53 24.99 -7.80
CA ARG A 105 -1.30 26.15 -6.93
C ARG A 105 -0.04 26.02 -6.07
N TYR A 106 0.26 24.81 -5.61
CA TYR A 106 1.20 24.61 -4.51
C TYR A 106 2.55 24.11 -5.00
N PRO A 107 3.67 24.53 -4.38
CA PRO A 107 4.87 23.72 -4.43
C PRO A 107 4.55 22.36 -3.81
N VAL A 108 4.85 21.29 -4.54
CA VAL A 108 4.71 19.91 -4.04
C VAL A 108 6.09 19.38 -3.71
N VAL A 109 6.23 18.62 -2.63
CA VAL A 109 7.38 17.76 -2.36
C VAL A 109 6.90 16.31 -2.43
N PHE A 110 7.50 15.49 -3.31
CA PHE A 110 7.06 14.10 -3.51
C PHE A 110 8.23 13.13 -3.43
N LEU A 111 8.18 12.23 -2.44
CA LEU A 111 9.21 11.23 -2.16
C LEU A 111 8.59 9.85 -2.18
N THR A 112 9.26 8.87 -2.79
CA THR A 112 8.87 7.46 -2.74
C THR A 112 10.01 6.65 -2.10
N LEU A 113 9.70 5.89 -1.05
CA LEU A 113 10.68 5.07 -0.34
C LEU A 113 10.60 3.58 -0.73
N LYS A 114 9.84 3.26 -1.78
CA LYS A 114 9.55 1.88 -2.24
C LYS A 114 10.79 1.03 -2.58
N ASP A 115 11.90 1.69 -2.92
CA ASP A 115 13.15 1.06 -3.35
C ASP A 115 14.22 1.04 -2.25
N VAL A 116 13.90 1.51 -1.04
CA VAL A 116 14.80 1.48 0.12
C VAL A 116 14.66 0.12 0.84
N LYS A 117 15.14 -0.93 0.19
CA LYS A 117 15.09 -2.32 0.67
C LYS A 117 16.50 -2.88 0.84
N THR A 118 17.17 -2.47 1.91
CA THR A 118 18.60 -2.75 2.13
C THR A 118 18.80 -3.78 3.24
N ARG A 119 20.02 -4.32 3.33
CA ARG A 119 20.38 -5.38 4.30
C ARG A 119 21.17 -4.86 5.50
N ASN A 120 21.49 -3.56 5.53
CA ASN A 120 22.19 -2.91 6.62
C ASN A 120 21.83 -1.42 6.66
N TRP A 121 22.20 -0.77 7.75
CA TRP A 121 21.92 0.64 8.00
C TRP A 121 22.67 1.59 7.06
N GLU A 122 23.92 1.31 6.72
CA GLU A 122 24.75 2.18 5.88
C GLU A 122 24.15 2.32 4.48
N ASP A 123 23.79 1.21 3.84
CA ASP A 123 23.10 1.18 2.55
C ASP A 123 21.73 1.85 2.66
N CYS A 124 20.99 1.62 3.76
CA CYS A 124 19.68 2.24 3.98
C CYS A 124 19.79 3.77 3.96
N LEU A 125 20.72 4.31 4.75
CA LEU A 125 20.98 5.74 4.83
C LEU A 125 21.50 6.28 3.48
N GLY A 126 22.34 5.52 2.76
CA GLY A 126 22.79 5.85 1.41
C GLY A 126 21.64 5.99 0.41
N HIS A 127 20.70 5.04 0.40
CA HIS A 127 19.51 5.10 -0.45
C HIS A 127 18.59 6.27 -0.07
N LEU A 128 18.39 6.52 1.23
CA LEU A 128 17.61 7.68 1.70
C LEU A 128 18.24 9.00 1.25
N ARG A 129 19.57 9.12 1.29
CA ARG A 129 20.30 10.28 0.76
C ARG A 129 20.04 10.49 -0.71
N GLN A 130 20.06 9.43 -1.52
CA GLN A 130 19.81 9.51 -2.96
C GLN A 130 18.38 9.99 -3.24
N VAL A 131 17.38 9.40 -2.59
CA VAL A 131 15.96 9.80 -2.75
C VAL A 131 15.75 11.26 -2.37
N ILE A 132 16.33 11.71 -1.26
CA ILE A 132 16.23 13.11 -0.81
C ILE A 132 17.01 14.03 -1.78
N SER A 133 18.20 13.63 -2.23
CA SER A 133 19.00 14.38 -3.20
C SER A 133 18.26 14.60 -4.51
N GLU A 134 17.60 13.57 -5.05
CA GLU A 134 16.81 13.68 -6.29
C GLU A 134 15.68 14.69 -6.16
N GLU A 135 15.00 14.72 -5.02
CA GLU A 135 13.95 15.70 -4.77
C GLU A 135 14.53 17.12 -4.60
N PHE A 136 15.71 17.26 -3.98
CA PHE A 136 16.42 18.55 -3.94
C PHE A 136 16.83 19.02 -5.34
N LYS A 137 17.28 18.13 -6.23
CA LYS A 137 17.63 18.48 -7.62
C LYS A 137 16.44 19.05 -8.37
N ARG A 138 15.22 18.56 -8.10
CA ARG A 138 14.00 19.10 -8.72
C ARG A 138 13.74 20.56 -8.36
N HIS A 139 14.20 20.99 -7.18
CA HIS A 139 14.02 22.33 -6.65
C HIS A 139 15.26 23.21 -6.82
N GLU A 140 16.09 22.94 -7.84
CA GLU A 140 17.33 23.70 -8.09
C GLU A 140 17.11 25.20 -8.32
N MET A 141 15.91 25.62 -8.71
CA MET A 141 15.56 27.04 -8.83
C MET A 141 15.76 27.81 -7.51
N LEU A 142 15.77 27.13 -6.36
CA LEU A 142 16.06 27.73 -5.06
C LEU A 142 17.51 28.25 -4.95
N LEU A 143 18.46 27.68 -5.71
CA LEU A 143 19.85 28.17 -5.75
C LEU A 143 20.03 29.37 -6.67
N GLU A 144 19.13 29.53 -7.65
CA GLU A 144 19.19 30.61 -8.65
C GLU A 144 18.48 31.87 -8.15
N GLY A 145 17.39 31.69 -7.40
CA GLY A 145 16.70 32.81 -6.76
C GLY A 145 17.40 33.27 -5.48
N GLU A 146 17.32 34.57 -5.18
CA GLU A 146 17.80 35.16 -3.93
C GLU A 146 16.91 34.77 -2.71
N PHE A 147 16.44 33.52 -2.68
CA PHE A 147 15.57 32.96 -1.63
C PHE A 147 16.37 32.35 -0.48
N LEU A 148 17.56 31.82 -0.79
CA LEU A 148 18.44 31.15 0.18
C LEU A 148 19.59 32.07 0.57
N ASP A 149 19.86 32.15 1.87
CA ASP A 149 21.09 32.79 2.36
C ASP A 149 22.34 31.95 2.06
N THR A 150 23.53 32.52 2.29
CA THR A 150 24.81 31.86 2.00
C THR A 150 25.00 30.50 2.68
N GLN A 151 24.47 30.30 3.89
CA GLN A 151 24.57 29.03 4.61
C GLN A 151 23.53 28.03 4.13
N GLU A 152 22.30 28.48 3.89
CA GLU A 152 21.23 27.67 3.31
C GLU A 152 21.63 27.14 1.93
N GLN A 153 22.22 27.98 1.08
CA GLN A 153 22.74 27.55 -0.22
C GLN A 153 23.84 26.49 -0.10
N LYS A 154 24.76 26.61 0.88
CA LYS A 154 25.78 25.59 1.13
C LYS A 154 25.15 24.28 1.56
N LEU A 155 24.19 24.32 2.49
CA LEU A 155 23.49 23.14 2.96
C LEU A 155 22.70 22.46 1.84
N PHE A 156 21.97 23.25 1.03
CA PHE A 156 21.24 22.75 -0.14
C PHE A 156 22.19 22.01 -1.09
N ARG A 157 23.33 22.61 -1.44
CA ARG A 157 24.34 21.98 -2.31
C ARG A 157 24.89 20.69 -1.71
N LYS A 158 25.15 20.62 -0.40
CA LYS A 158 25.59 19.40 0.28
C LYS A 158 24.55 18.28 0.22
N VAL A 159 23.28 18.57 0.53
CA VAL A 159 22.20 17.57 0.47
C VAL A 159 22.04 17.07 -0.96
N ARG A 160 22.00 17.99 -1.93
CA ARG A 160 21.93 17.67 -3.36
C ARG A 160 23.09 16.79 -3.83
N ALA A 161 24.29 17.00 -3.32
CA ALA A 161 25.48 16.21 -3.66
C ALA A 161 25.60 14.88 -2.87
N CYS A 162 24.66 14.57 -1.97
CA CYS A 162 24.74 13.45 -1.03
C CYS A 162 25.90 13.54 -0.02
N GLU A 163 26.41 14.74 0.25
CA GLU A 163 27.60 15.00 1.09
C GLU A 163 27.27 15.53 2.49
N CYS A 164 25.98 15.71 2.81
CA CYS A 164 25.58 16.27 4.11
C CYS A 164 25.79 15.28 5.28
N ALA A 165 25.95 15.79 6.50
CA ALA A 165 25.97 14.95 7.69
C ALA A 165 24.59 14.32 7.99
N GLY A 166 24.53 13.29 8.84
CA GLY A 166 23.27 12.63 9.20
C GLY A 166 22.23 13.58 9.79
N HIS A 167 22.63 14.42 10.75
CA HIS A 167 21.74 15.43 11.35
C HIS A 167 21.30 16.52 10.35
N GLU A 168 22.13 16.85 9.35
CA GLU A 168 21.76 17.76 8.25
C GLU A 168 20.70 17.10 7.35
N LEU A 169 20.83 15.80 7.08
CA LEU A 169 19.85 15.02 6.32
C LEU A 169 18.52 14.88 7.06
N GLU A 170 18.54 14.63 8.38
CA GLU A 170 17.32 14.59 9.21
C GLU A 170 16.55 15.91 9.15
N ASN A 171 17.24 17.06 9.06
CA ASN A 171 16.59 18.36 8.95
C ASN A 171 16.26 18.78 7.51
N SER A 172 16.66 17.99 6.50
CA SER A 172 16.56 18.36 5.08
C SER A 172 15.14 18.68 4.64
N LEU A 173 14.16 17.88 5.05
CA LEU A 173 12.77 18.02 4.61
C LEU A 173 12.11 19.28 5.21
N ARG A 174 12.35 19.53 6.51
CA ARG A 174 11.93 20.77 7.18
C ARG A 174 12.46 22.01 6.45
N ASN A 175 13.76 21.99 6.16
CA ASN A 175 14.42 23.10 5.49
C ASN A 175 13.85 23.32 4.09
N LEU A 176 13.68 22.23 3.31
CA LEU A 176 13.11 22.31 1.97
C LEU A 176 11.70 22.91 1.98
N LEU A 177 10.83 22.50 2.91
CA LEU A 177 9.48 23.05 3.05
C LEU A 177 9.51 24.57 3.31
N THR A 178 10.36 25.00 4.24
CA THR A 178 10.54 26.42 4.59
C THR A 178 11.03 27.23 3.40
N TRP A 179 12.02 26.70 2.67
CA TRP A 179 12.61 27.37 1.52
C TRP A 179 11.64 27.48 0.34
N LEU A 180 10.82 26.46 0.10
CA LEU A 180 9.80 26.47 -0.95
C LEU A 180 8.70 27.48 -0.66
N GLU A 181 8.21 27.58 0.59
CA GLU A 181 7.23 28.62 0.94
C GLU A 181 7.83 30.02 0.76
N ARG A 182 9.07 30.23 1.21
CA ARG A 182 9.77 31.51 1.03
C ARG A 182 9.92 31.90 -0.44
N ALA A 183 10.25 30.94 -1.31
CA ALA A 183 10.46 31.19 -2.73
C ALA A 183 9.17 31.42 -3.51
N THR A 184 8.08 30.76 -3.09
CA THR A 184 6.86 30.68 -3.91
C THR A 184 5.68 31.47 -3.32
N GLY A 185 5.76 31.89 -2.06
CA GLY A 185 4.70 32.55 -1.30
C GLY A 185 3.54 31.62 -0.91
N GLU A 186 3.62 30.33 -1.24
CA GLU A 186 2.57 29.35 -1.01
C GLU A 186 3.09 28.22 -0.10
N ARG A 187 2.22 27.72 0.78
CA ARG A 187 2.54 26.56 1.60
C ARG A 187 2.70 25.29 0.76
N VAL A 188 3.38 24.30 1.31
CA VAL A 188 3.84 23.11 0.60
C VAL A 188 2.88 21.94 0.80
N ILE A 189 2.61 21.20 -0.28
CA ILE A 189 1.98 19.88 -0.21
C ILE A 189 3.08 18.82 -0.14
N LEU A 190 3.14 18.05 0.94
CA LEU A 190 4.12 16.98 1.14
C LEU A 190 3.48 15.62 0.91
N LEU A 191 4.02 14.86 -0.04
CA LEU A 191 3.53 13.53 -0.43
C LEU A 191 4.66 12.51 -0.22
N ILE A 192 4.40 11.47 0.59
CA ILE A 192 5.39 10.40 0.86
C ILE A 192 4.75 9.04 0.57
N ASP A 193 5.31 8.34 -0.41
CA ASP A 193 4.89 7.01 -0.83
C ASP A 193 5.72 5.91 -0.17
N GLU A 194 5.05 4.84 0.25
CA GLU A 194 5.63 3.67 0.91
C GLU A 194 6.60 4.00 2.07
N TYR A 195 6.18 4.91 2.96
CA TYR A 195 7.01 5.43 4.06
C TYR A 195 7.58 4.33 4.98
N ASP A 196 6.89 3.18 5.07
CA ASP A 196 7.19 2.06 5.93
C ASP A 196 8.14 1.02 5.32
N THR A 197 8.46 1.11 4.02
CA THR A 197 9.38 0.19 3.35
C THR A 197 10.78 0.11 4.00
N PRO A 198 11.46 1.22 4.30
CA PRO A 198 12.74 1.18 5.01
C PRO A 198 12.65 0.53 6.40
N ILE A 199 11.51 0.71 7.08
CA ILE A 199 11.26 0.19 8.43
C ILE A 199 11.13 -1.34 8.38
N HIS A 200 10.41 -1.86 7.39
CA HIS A 200 10.33 -3.29 7.14
C HIS A 200 11.71 -3.90 6.87
N ALA A 201 12.52 -3.25 6.05
CA ALA A 201 13.89 -3.70 5.78
C ALA A 201 14.75 -3.71 7.06
N GLY A 202 14.63 -2.67 7.89
CA GLY A 202 15.31 -2.56 9.18
C GLY A 202 14.89 -3.64 10.18
N TYR A 203 13.61 -3.99 10.21
CA TYR A 203 13.11 -5.10 11.02
C TYR A 203 13.72 -6.44 10.58
N GLN A 204 13.65 -6.75 9.28
CA GLN A 204 14.14 -8.04 8.75
C GLN A 204 15.66 -8.19 8.83
N SER A 205 16.40 -7.08 8.73
CA SER A 205 17.86 -7.09 8.63
C SER A 205 18.57 -6.58 9.89
N GLY A 206 17.84 -6.30 10.96
CA GLY A 206 18.40 -6.01 12.29
C GLY A 206 18.89 -4.57 12.52
N PHE A 207 18.41 -3.58 11.76
CA PHE A 207 18.73 -2.15 11.95
C PHE A 207 17.49 -1.29 12.27
N TYR A 208 16.48 -1.90 12.91
CA TYR A 208 15.19 -1.27 13.18
C TYR A 208 15.29 0.01 14.02
N GLU A 209 16.14 0.03 15.05
CA GLU A 209 16.24 1.17 15.96
C GLU A 209 16.85 2.40 15.26
N GLU A 210 17.84 2.19 14.39
CA GLU A 210 18.49 3.24 13.60
C GLU A 210 17.50 3.89 12.62
N ILE A 211 16.74 3.09 11.87
CA ILE A 211 15.78 3.62 10.89
C ILE A 211 14.60 4.32 11.59
N ILE A 212 14.09 3.78 12.71
CA ILE A 212 13.02 4.43 13.47
C ILE A 212 13.50 5.80 13.98
N SER A 213 14.71 5.87 14.53
CA SER A 213 15.31 7.12 15.01
C SER A 213 15.41 8.17 13.90
N PHE A 214 15.95 7.78 12.74
CA PHE A 214 16.05 8.67 11.58
C PHE A 214 14.68 9.13 11.09
N MET A 215 13.76 8.19 10.85
CA MET A 215 12.41 8.49 10.33
C MET A 215 11.63 9.38 11.29
N ARG A 216 11.77 9.18 12.61
CA ARG A 216 11.16 10.05 13.62
C ARG A 216 11.65 11.48 13.48
N ASN A 217 12.97 11.71 13.43
CA ASN A 217 13.54 13.05 13.34
C ASN A 217 13.19 13.72 12.01
N TRP A 218 13.33 12.98 10.91
CA TRP A 218 13.09 13.45 9.55
C TRP A 218 11.63 13.81 9.30
N LEU A 219 10.69 12.94 9.67
CA LEU A 219 9.26 13.18 9.49
C LEU A 219 8.71 14.20 10.49
N SER A 220 9.13 14.14 11.77
CA SER A 220 8.67 15.11 12.76
C SER A 220 9.09 16.53 12.39
N GLY A 221 10.30 16.69 11.83
CA GLY A 221 10.80 17.99 11.38
C GLY A 221 9.91 18.64 10.33
N ALA A 222 9.29 17.86 9.42
CA ALA A 222 8.47 18.37 8.33
C ALA A 222 6.96 18.38 8.61
N LEU A 223 6.47 17.44 9.43
CA LEU A 223 5.04 17.20 9.62
C LEU A 223 4.49 17.81 10.92
N LYS A 224 5.32 17.99 11.95
CA LYS A 224 4.85 18.46 13.26
C LYS A 224 4.78 19.98 13.31
N ASP A 225 3.57 20.52 13.45
CA ASP A 225 3.32 21.96 13.67
C ASP A 225 4.08 22.89 12.70
N HIS A 226 4.39 22.41 11.48
CA HIS A 226 5.19 23.14 10.51
C HIS A 226 4.35 24.19 9.79
N THR A 227 4.71 25.47 9.92
CA THR A 227 3.93 26.60 9.39
C THR A 227 3.86 26.62 7.86
N SER A 228 4.93 26.18 7.19
CA SER A 228 5.02 26.07 5.73
C SER A 228 4.30 24.87 5.13
N LEU A 229 3.74 23.96 5.93
CA LEU A 229 3.02 22.78 5.43
C LEU A 229 1.54 23.13 5.20
N GLU A 230 1.03 22.90 4.00
CA GLU A 230 -0.40 23.00 3.70
C GLU A 230 -1.11 21.68 4.02
N LYS A 231 -0.60 20.58 3.43
CA LYS A 231 -1.13 19.24 3.63
C LYS A 231 -0.03 18.19 3.45
N GLY A 232 0.05 17.24 4.38
CA GLY A 232 0.89 16.05 4.29
C GLY A 232 0.03 14.82 3.98
N VAL A 233 0.38 14.03 2.96
CA VAL A 233 -0.26 12.74 2.67
C VAL A 233 0.82 11.66 2.58
N LEU A 234 0.74 10.70 3.49
CA LEU A 234 1.63 9.55 3.56
C LEU A 234 0.85 8.30 3.19
N THR A 235 1.50 7.38 2.49
CA THR A 235 0.95 6.04 2.26
C THR A 235 1.95 4.96 2.62
N GLY A 236 1.43 3.81 3.01
CA GLY A 236 2.18 2.63 3.44
C GLY A 236 1.23 1.44 3.50
N ILE A 237 1.71 0.32 4.03
CA ILE A 237 0.89 -0.86 4.36
C ILE A 237 0.39 -0.75 5.79
N LEU A 238 1.30 -0.45 6.71
CA LEU A 238 1.02 -0.46 8.14
C LEU A 238 0.93 0.95 8.70
N ARG A 239 0.29 1.01 9.86
CA ARG A 239 0.53 2.06 10.83
C ARG A 239 1.59 1.54 11.80
N VAL A 240 2.85 1.83 11.50
CA VAL A 240 3.95 1.60 12.46
C VAL A 240 3.63 2.39 13.72
N ALA A 241 3.62 1.72 14.87
CA ALA A 241 3.06 2.22 16.13
C ALA A 241 3.38 3.70 16.39
N ARG A 242 2.36 4.49 16.77
CA ARG A 242 2.53 5.92 17.10
C ARG A 242 3.69 6.15 18.06
N GLU A 243 3.92 5.28 19.03
CA GLU A 243 5.01 5.38 20.01
C GLU A 243 6.42 5.44 19.39
N SER A 244 6.59 4.95 18.16
CA SER A 244 7.89 4.84 17.49
C SER A 244 8.25 6.06 16.62
N ILE A 245 7.45 6.44 15.62
CA ILE A 245 7.79 7.54 14.68
C ILE A 245 6.88 8.76 14.88
N PHE A 246 5.61 8.51 15.14
CA PHE A 246 4.57 9.55 15.13
C PHE A 246 4.16 10.04 16.51
N SER A 247 4.91 9.69 17.56
CA SER A 247 4.56 9.97 18.96
C SER A 247 4.56 11.47 19.24
N GLY A 248 5.32 12.22 18.45
CA GLY A 248 5.32 13.67 18.46
C GLY A 248 4.23 14.33 17.61
N LEU A 249 3.56 13.62 16.69
CA LEU A 249 2.60 14.21 15.75
C LEU A 249 1.18 14.25 16.35
N ASN A 250 0.82 15.40 16.88
CA ASN A 250 -0.52 15.73 17.38
C ASN A 250 -1.53 16.03 16.26
N ASN A 251 -1.08 16.25 15.01
CA ASN A 251 -1.88 16.66 13.85
C ASN A 251 -2.10 15.55 12.81
N LEU A 252 -1.71 14.31 13.12
CA LEU A 252 -1.82 13.14 12.22
C LEU A 252 -3.15 12.40 12.41
N VAL A 253 -3.92 12.29 11.33
CA VAL A 253 -5.07 11.37 11.24
C VAL A 253 -4.72 10.17 10.37
N VAL A 254 -4.97 8.98 10.92
CA VAL A 254 -4.84 7.72 10.18
C VAL A 254 -6.23 7.31 9.68
N ALA A 255 -6.34 7.10 8.37
CA ALA A 255 -7.54 6.55 7.74
C ALA A 255 -7.29 5.10 7.33
N GLY A 256 -7.24 4.18 8.32
CA GLY A 256 -7.00 2.75 8.10
C GLY A 256 -8.19 2.00 7.49
N ILE A 257 -8.00 0.70 7.25
CA ILE A 257 -9.01 -0.15 6.61
C ILE A 257 -10.20 -0.50 7.52
N LEU A 258 -10.05 -0.43 8.84
CA LEU A 258 -11.13 -0.73 9.78
C LEU A 258 -12.08 0.46 10.04
N LYS A 259 -11.69 1.65 9.59
CA LYS A 259 -12.42 2.89 9.88
C LYS A 259 -13.33 3.25 8.71
N THR A 260 -14.64 3.34 8.97
CA THR A 260 -15.59 3.95 8.03
C THR A 260 -15.23 5.43 7.80
N GLY A 261 -15.23 5.86 6.55
CA GLY A 261 -14.89 7.25 6.23
C GLY A 261 -14.71 7.52 4.74
N PRO A 262 -14.35 8.77 4.38
CA PRO A 262 -14.33 9.27 3.01
C PRO A 262 -13.21 8.70 2.12
N PHE A 263 -12.42 7.75 2.66
CA PHE A 263 -11.28 7.12 1.98
C PHE A 263 -11.49 5.63 1.68
N ALA A 264 -12.65 5.06 2.05
CA ALA A 264 -12.94 3.63 1.93
C ALA A 264 -12.93 3.16 0.46
N ASP A 265 -13.55 3.92 -0.44
CA ASP A 265 -13.70 3.61 -1.87
C ASP A 265 -12.63 4.26 -2.75
N LYS A 266 -11.65 4.96 -2.16
CA LYS A 266 -10.64 5.72 -2.91
C LYS A 266 -9.42 4.89 -3.32
N PHE A 267 -9.29 3.69 -2.76
CA PHE A 267 -8.22 2.72 -3.06
C PHE A 267 -8.87 1.38 -3.38
N GLY A 268 -8.39 0.70 -4.42
CA GLY A 268 -9.06 -0.49 -4.93
C GLY A 268 -10.27 -0.17 -5.82
N PHE A 269 -10.96 -1.22 -6.28
CA PHE A 269 -12.17 -1.09 -7.10
C PHE A 269 -13.40 -1.61 -6.38
N THR A 270 -14.51 -0.90 -6.51
CA THR A 270 -15.82 -1.37 -6.06
C THR A 270 -16.43 -2.30 -7.11
N GLU A 271 -17.41 -3.12 -6.71
CA GLU A 271 -18.12 -4.02 -7.64
C GLU A 271 -18.67 -3.30 -8.88
N PRO A 272 -19.35 -2.12 -8.80
CA PRO A 272 -19.82 -1.41 -9.99
C PRO A 272 -18.68 -0.96 -10.92
N GLU A 273 -17.51 -0.62 -10.37
CA GLU A 273 -16.34 -0.23 -11.16
C GLU A 273 -15.72 -1.43 -11.87
N VAL A 274 -15.64 -2.58 -11.21
CA VAL A 274 -15.18 -3.84 -11.83
C VAL A 274 -16.14 -4.29 -12.92
N ALA A 275 -17.46 -4.25 -12.67
CA ALA A 275 -18.46 -4.60 -13.66
C ALA A 275 -18.35 -3.72 -14.93
N ARG A 276 -18.07 -2.42 -14.75
CA ARG A 276 -17.82 -1.50 -15.86
C ARG A 276 -16.53 -1.83 -16.61
N LEU A 277 -15.42 -2.05 -15.90
CA LEU A 277 -14.14 -2.42 -16.54
C LEU A 277 -14.27 -3.70 -17.37
N LEU A 278 -14.97 -4.70 -16.85
CA LEU A 278 -15.24 -5.95 -17.56
C LEU A 278 -16.15 -5.71 -18.78
N ALA A 279 -17.19 -4.89 -18.65
CA ALA A 279 -18.05 -4.54 -19.78
C ALA A 279 -17.30 -3.80 -20.90
N ASP A 280 -16.47 -2.82 -20.53
CA ASP A 280 -15.64 -2.07 -21.47
C ASP A 280 -14.62 -2.98 -22.20
N ALA A 281 -14.23 -4.09 -21.58
CA ALA A 281 -13.36 -5.12 -22.15
C ALA A 281 -14.11 -6.25 -22.89
N GLY A 282 -15.45 -6.25 -22.91
CA GLY A 282 -16.26 -7.33 -23.51
C GLY A 282 -16.33 -8.62 -22.68
N LEU A 283 -16.09 -8.54 -21.37
CA LEU A 283 -15.97 -9.66 -20.42
C LEU A 283 -17.04 -9.63 -19.32
N SER A 284 -18.22 -9.08 -19.60
CA SER A 284 -19.29 -8.93 -18.60
C SER A 284 -19.69 -10.25 -17.92
N ASP A 285 -19.64 -11.35 -18.67
CA ASP A 285 -20.01 -12.68 -18.16
C ASP A 285 -18.99 -13.26 -17.17
N SER A 286 -17.77 -12.70 -17.11
CA SER A 286 -16.70 -13.12 -16.21
C SER A 286 -16.76 -12.46 -14.81
N LEU A 287 -17.74 -11.61 -14.54
CA LEU A 287 -17.88 -10.96 -13.22
C LEU A 287 -18.01 -11.95 -12.05
N PRO A 288 -18.78 -13.05 -12.12
CA PRO A 288 -18.85 -14.04 -11.04
C PRO A 288 -17.49 -14.66 -10.71
N GLU A 289 -16.71 -14.99 -11.74
CA GLU A 289 -15.38 -15.57 -11.61
C GLU A 289 -14.39 -14.55 -11.00
N ALA A 290 -14.40 -13.31 -11.48
CA ALA A 290 -13.61 -12.23 -10.91
C ALA A 290 -13.98 -11.94 -9.44
N ARG A 291 -15.26 -12.09 -9.08
CA ARG A 291 -15.76 -11.94 -7.70
C ARG A 291 -15.17 -12.98 -6.77
N GLU A 292 -15.16 -14.23 -7.20
CA GLU A 292 -14.63 -15.35 -6.40
C GLU A 292 -13.11 -15.22 -6.17
N TRP A 293 -12.38 -14.80 -7.20
CA TRP A 293 -10.93 -14.74 -7.16
C TRP A 293 -10.34 -13.47 -6.52
N TYR A 294 -10.98 -12.31 -6.71
CA TYR A 294 -10.31 -11.01 -6.48
C TYR A 294 -11.08 -10.03 -5.58
N ASN A 295 -12.28 -10.39 -5.13
CA ASN A 295 -13.10 -9.58 -4.22
C ASN A 295 -12.76 -9.84 -2.75
N GLY A 296 -13.48 -9.18 -1.83
CA GLY A 296 -13.58 -9.58 -0.43
C GLY A 296 -12.86 -8.65 0.55
N TYR A 297 -12.09 -7.68 0.09
CA TYR A 297 -11.42 -6.75 1.01
C TYR A 297 -12.42 -5.74 1.57
N LEU A 298 -12.61 -5.72 2.89
CA LEU A 298 -13.55 -4.81 3.55
C LEU A 298 -12.81 -3.58 4.09
N PHE A 299 -13.03 -2.42 3.47
CA PHE A 299 -12.52 -1.12 3.93
C PHE A 299 -13.66 -0.31 4.54
N GLY A 300 -13.67 -0.20 5.87
CA GLY A 300 -14.81 0.30 6.63
C GLY A 300 -16.02 -0.58 6.35
N GLU A 301 -17.00 -0.05 5.61
CA GLU A 301 -18.21 -0.75 5.20
C GLU A 301 -18.22 -1.07 3.69
N THR A 302 -17.16 -0.73 2.97
CA THR A 302 -17.09 -0.90 1.51
C THR A 302 -16.29 -2.14 1.15
N VAL A 303 -16.90 -3.02 0.36
CA VAL A 303 -16.22 -4.19 -0.21
C VAL A 303 -15.46 -3.76 -1.48
N ILE A 304 -14.19 -4.16 -1.54
CA ILE A 304 -13.22 -3.70 -2.50
C ILE A 304 -12.51 -4.90 -3.14
N TYR A 305 -12.21 -4.77 -4.42
CA TYR A 305 -11.40 -5.64 -5.24
C TYR A 305 -9.95 -5.13 -5.33
N ASN A 306 -9.00 -6.07 -5.47
CA ASN A 306 -7.61 -5.74 -5.76
C ASN A 306 -7.45 -5.26 -7.23
N PRO A 307 -6.99 -4.01 -7.48
CA PRO A 307 -6.82 -3.49 -8.84
C PRO A 307 -5.84 -4.27 -9.69
N TRP A 308 -4.71 -4.68 -9.11
CA TRP A 308 -3.68 -5.39 -9.86
C TRP A 308 -4.22 -6.72 -10.38
N SER A 309 -4.93 -7.47 -9.54
CA SER A 309 -5.49 -8.75 -9.97
C SER A 309 -6.57 -8.58 -11.03
N ILE A 310 -7.49 -7.63 -10.87
CA ILE A 310 -8.52 -7.35 -11.88
C ILE A 310 -7.91 -6.92 -13.21
N LEU A 311 -6.91 -6.05 -13.20
CA LEU A 311 -6.28 -5.60 -14.44
C LEU A 311 -5.52 -6.73 -15.14
N ASN A 312 -4.80 -7.59 -14.41
CA ASN A 312 -4.14 -8.76 -15.00
C ASN A 312 -5.15 -9.79 -15.51
N PHE A 313 -6.23 -10.04 -14.76
CA PHE A 313 -7.32 -10.91 -15.19
C PHE A 313 -7.91 -10.49 -16.53
N ILE A 314 -8.13 -9.18 -16.74
CA ILE A 314 -8.59 -8.64 -18.03
C ILE A 314 -7.52 -8.78 -19.11
N HIS A 315 -6.26 -8.51 -18.78
CA HIS A 315 -5.15 -8.53 -19.74
C HIS A 315 -4.82 -9.94 -20.25
N GLU A 316 -4.93 -10.96 -19.40
CA GLU A 316 -4.52 -12.33 -19.68
C GLU A 316 -5.61 -13.16 -20.38
N GLN A 317 -6.82 -12.61 -20.60
CA GLN A 317 -7.88 -13.32 -21.31
C GLN A 317 -7.43 -13.85 -22.67
N PRO A 318 -7.83 -15.08 -23.05
CA PRO A 318 -8.81 -15.96 -22.39
C PRO A 318 -8.21 -16.96 -21.38
N ALA A 319 -7.06 -16.66 -20.76
CA ALA A 319 -6.49 -17.53 -19.74
C ALA A 319 -7.44 -17.66 -18.51
N PRO A 320 -7.42 -18.81 -17.81
CA PRO A 320 -8.16 -18.95 -16.57
C PRO A 320 -7.64 -17.97 -15.50
N PRO A 321 -8.47 -17.58 -14.51
CA PRO A 321 -8.02 -16.77 -13.39
C PRO A 321 -6.84 -17.40 -12.69
N ALA A 322 -5.93 -16.55 -12.24
CA ALA A 322 -4.76 -16.96 -11.50
C ALA A 322 -4.49 -16.01 -10.35
N ALA A 323 -3.60 -16.45 -9.46
CA ALA A 323 -3.04 -15.58 -8.44
C ALA A 323 -2.04 -14.61 -9.10
N HIS A 324 -2.23 -13.30 -8.93
CA HIS A 324 -1.42 -12.23 -9.51
C HIS A 324 -0.68 -11.42 -8.44
N TRP A 325 -1.37 -10.74 -7.51
CA TRP A 325 -0.71 -9.79 -6.60
C TRP A 325 0.19 -10.49 -5.59
N VAL A 326 -0.25 -11.64 -5.08
CA VAL A 326 0.50 -12.47 -4.11
C VAL A 326 1.81 -13.02 -4.68
N ASN A 327 1.95 -13.11 -6.01
CA ASN A 327 3.18 -13.55 -6.67
C ASN A 327 4.21 -12.43 -6.83
N THR A 328 3.80 -11.17 -6.63
CA THR A 328 4.69 -10.00 -6.82
C THR A 328 5.33 -9.49 -5.53
N SER A 329 5.01 -10.08 -4.38
CA SER A 329 5.56 -9.72 -3.07
C SER A 329 6.57 -10.76 -2.58
N SER A 330 7.64 -10.30 -1.93
CA SER A 330 8.43 -11.15 -1.03
C SER A 330 7.50 -11.50 0.14
N ASN A 331 6.93 -12.71 0.10
CA ASN A 331 6.11 -13.27 1.17
C ASN A 331 6.99 -13.89 2.25
N ASP A 332 8.26 -13.52 2.32
CA ASP A 332 9.26 -14.17 3.17
C ASP A 332 8.97 -13.87 4.64
N LEU A 333 8.60 -12.63 4.96
CA LEU A 333 8.13 -12.26 6.30
C LEU A 333 6.87 -13.05 6.70
N VAL A 334 5.90 -13.18 5.79
CA VAL A 334 4.65 -13.93 6.05
C VAL A 334 4.95 -15.40 6.31
N ARG A 335 5.78 -16.00 5.46
CA ARG A 335 6.25 -17.38 5.62
C ARG A 335 6.96 -17.57 6.95
N GLU A 336 7.91 -16.70 7.25
CA GLU A 336 8.68 -16.74 8.50
C GLU A 336 7.77 -16.66 9.73
N LEU A 337 6.79 -15.74 9.75
CA LEU A 337 5.88 -15.57 10.89
C LEU A 337 4.92 -16.75 11.05
N LEU A 338 4.39 -17.29 9.96
CA LEU A 338 3.52 -18.47 10.02
C LEU A 338 4.30 -19.73 10.44
N GLU A 339 5.55 -19.88 10.00
CA GLU A 339 6.42 -21.00 10.38
C GLU A 339 6.85 -20.92 11.85
N SER A 340 7.07 -19.70 12.38
CA SER A 340 7.55 -19.47 13.75
C SER A 340 6.45 -19.22 14.79
N GLY A 341 5.19 -19.09 14.38
CA GLY A 341 4.06 -18.62 15.20
C GLY A 341 3.59 -19.51 16.37
N GLY A 342 4.29 -20.60 16.68
CA GLY A 342 3.90 -21.50 17.77
C GLY A 342 2.64 -22.34 17.46
N GLU A 343 2.05 -22.93 18.50
CA GLU A 343 0.89 -23.83 18.39
C GLU A 343 -0.40 -23.07 18.07
N GLU A 344 -0.65 -21.94 18.73
CA GLU A 344 -1.84 -21.10 18.54
C GLU A 344 -2.00 -20.63 17.08
N VAL A 345 -0.91 -20.14 16.47
CA VAL A 345 -0.94 -19.71 15.05
C VAL A 345 -1.23 -20.88 14.11
N ARG A 346 -0.85 -22.11 14.46
CA ARG A 346 -1.14 -23.29 13.64
C ARG A 346 -2.60 -23.69 13.72
N GLU A 347 -3.20 -23.69 14.91
CA GLU A 347 -4.63 -23.97 15.11
C GLU A 347 -5.48 -22.94 14.35
N ASP A 348 -5.14 -21.66 14.50
CA ASP A 348 -5.78 -20.55 13.81
C ASP A 348 -5.65 -20.65 12.29
N LEU A 349 -4.46 -21.06 11.80
CA LEU A 349 -4.23 -21.27 10.37
C LEU A 349 -5.06 -22.45 9.84
N GLU A 350 -5.19 -23.54 10.60
CA GLU A 350 -6.05 -24.67 10.26
C GLU A 350 -7.52 -24.22 10.13
N ALA A 351 -8.03 -23.45 11.10
CA ALA A 351 -9.38 -22.90 11.06
C ALA A 351 -9.59 -22.03 9.80
N LEU A 352 -8.65 -21.15 9.48
CA LEU A 352 -8.72 -20.30 8.28
C LEU A 352 -8.82 -21.12 6.98
N LEU A 353 -8.13 -22.27 6.91
CA LEU A 353 -8.08 -23.13 5.72
C LEU A 353 -9.29 -24.02 5.56
N THR A 354 -9.95 -24.41 6.65
CA THR A 354 -11.22 -25.14 6.62
C THR A 354 -12.41 -24.22 6.30
N GLY A 355 -12.15 -22.93 6.09
CA GLY A 355 -13.16 -21.90 5.83
C GLY A 355 -13.81 -21.37 7.11
N GLU A 356 -13.31 -21.76 8.28
CA GLU A 356 -13.72 -21.19 9.55
C GLU A 356 -13.05 -19.82 9.76
N GLY A 357 -13.76 -18.93 10.46
CA GLY A 357 -13.19 -17.64 10.87
C GLY A 357 -12.33 -17.80 12.12
N MET A 358 -11.22 -17.08 12.18
CA MET A 358 -10.42 -16.96 13.41
C MET A 358 -10.79 -15.69 14.19
N LYS A 359 -10.41 -15.62 15.46
CA LYS A 359 -10.63 -14.43 16.29
C LYS A 359 -9.31 -13.84 16.71
N CYS A 360 -9.12 -12.57 16.45
CA CYS A 360 -7.91 -11.85 16.81
C CYS A 360 -8.26 -10.48 17.40
N ARG A 361 -7.47 -10.03 18.39
CA ARG A 361 -7.49 -8.63 18.83
C ARG A 361 -6.58 -7.83 17.90
N VAL A 362 -7.20 -7.09 16.99
CA VAL A 362 -6.45 -6.32 15.99
C VAL A 362 -5.75 -5.11 16.62
N MET A 363 -4.44 -5.06 16.46
CA MET A 363 -3.57 -3.97 16.88
C MET A 363 -3.34 -3.00 15.73
N GLU A 364 -4.08 -1.87 15.72
CA GLU A 364 -3.86 -0.83 14.71
C GLU A 364 -2.49 -0.16 14.82
N ASP A 365 -1.95 -0.02 16.03
CA ASP A 365 -0.59 0.47 16.29
C ASP A 365 0.34 -0.73 16.48
N LEU A 366 0.91 -1.26 15.40
CA LEU A 366 1.67 -2.50 15.44
C LEU A 366 3.11 -2.26 15.92
N PRO A 367 3.56 -2.88 17.04
CA PRO A 367 4.95 -2.85 17.45
C PRO A 367 5.74 -3.90 16.66
N LEU A 368 6.31 -3.50 15.51
CA LEU A 368 7.03 -4.43 14.63
C LEU A 368 8.10 -5.25 15.35
N ARG A 369 8.78 -4.65 16.34
CA ARG A 369 9.82 -5.30 17.16
C ARG A 369 9.31 -6.56 17.89
N ASP A 370 8.04 -6.59 18.28
CA ASP A 370 7.46 -7.65 19.11
C ASP A 370 6.61 -8.64 18.29
N LEU A 371 6.70 -8.59 16.95
CA LEU A 371 5.98 -9.51 16.05
C LEU A 371 6.25 -10.99 16.34
N ARG A 372 7.47 -11.34 16.77
CA ARG A 372 7.83 -12.73 17.07
C ARG A 372 7.29 -13.10 18.45
N GLY A 373 6.34 -14.04 18.47
CA GLY A 373 5.77 -14.59 19.71
C GLY A 373 4.47 -13.93 20.17
N ASP A 374 3.94 -12.98 19.40
CA ASP A 374 2.60 -12.40 19.63
C ASP A 374 1.68 -12.75 18.43
N PRO A 375 0.79 -13.76 18.57
CA PRO A 375 -0.16 -14.15 17.54
C PRO A 375 -1.06 -12.99 17.08
N ASP A 376 -1.52 -12.13 17.98
CA ASP A 376 -2.36 -10.98 17.64
C ASP A 376 -1.60 -10.01 16.72
N ALA A 377 -0.31 -9.78 16.99
CA ALA A 377 0.54 -8.93 16.18
C ALA A 377 0.75 -9.52 14.77
N ILE A 378 0.95 -10.84 14.67
CA ILE A 378 1.06 -11.56 13.39
C ILE A 378 -0.22 -11.43 12.58
N TRP A 379 -1.38 -11.71 13.19
CA TRP A 379 -2.67 -11.65 12.49
C TRP A 379 -3.06 -10.23 12.10
N SER A 380 -2.74 -9.24 12.94
CA SER A 380 -2.89 -7.82 12.62
C SER A 380 -2.05 -7.41 11.41
N LEU A 381 -0.78 -7.83 11.36
CA LEU A 381 0.09 -7.61 10.20
C LEU A 381 -0.50 -8.21 8.92
N LEU A 382 -1.00 -9.45 9.00
CA LEU A 382 -1.56 -10.17 7.86
C LEU A 382 -2.84 -9.50 7.35
N LEU A 383 -3.71 -9.03 8.25
CA LEU A 383 -4.88 -8.24 7.93
C LEU A 383 -4.53 -6.94 7.19
N PHE A 384 -3.66 -6.10 7.75
CA PHE A 384 -3.29 -4.83 7.10
C PHE A 384 -2.48 -5.03 5.80
N SER A 385 -1.79 -6.15 5.66
CA SER A 385 -1.08 -6.53 4.44
C SER A 385 -1.98 -7.10 3.34
N GLY A 386 -3.26 -7.38 3.64
CA GLY A 386 -4.24 -7.91 2.69
C GLY A 386 -4.26 -9.44 2.56
N TYR A 387 -3.72 -10.17 3.53
CA TYR A 387 -3.84 -11.64 3.58
C TYR A 387 -5.09 -12.11 4.32
N LEU A 388 -5.72 -11.22 5.10
CA LEU A 388 -6.98 -11.47 5.78
C LEU A 388 -7.98 -10.33 5.53
N LYS A 389 -9.26 -10.62 5.73
CA LYS A 389 -10.35 -9.63 5.77
C LYS A 389 -11.12 -9.73 7.09
N PRO A 390 -11.66 -8.63 7.62
CA PRO A 390 -12.61 -8.69 8.71
C PRO A 390 -13.98 -9.16 8.19
N VAL A 391 -14.61 -10.10 8.89
CA VAL A 391 -15.97 -10.61 8.59
C VAL A 391 -16.97 -10.31 9.70
N GLY A 392 -16.48 -9.91 10.88
CA GLY A 392 -17.33 -9.51 11.99
C GLY A 392 -16.53 -8.91 13.14
N THR A 393 -17.22 -8.27 14.07
CA THR A 393 -16.65 -7.74 15.31
C THR A 393 -17.44 -8.23 16.50
N ARG A 394 -16.75 -8.66 17.55
CA ARG A 394 -17.35 -9.01 18.84
C ARG A 394 -16.68 -8.22 19.94
N THR A 395 -17.46 -7.47 20.69
CA THR A 395 -16.97 -6.76 21.88
C THR A 395 -17.14 -7.65 23.09
N ARG A 396 -16.05 -7.88 23.83
CA ARG A 396 -16.09 -8.56 25.12
C ARG A 396 -15.56 -7.61 26.18
N LYS A 397 -16.43 -7.19 27.10
CA LYS A 397 -16.17 -6.14 28.09
C LYS A 397 -15.75 -4.82 27.43
N LEU A 398 -14.45 -4.52 27.39
CA LEU A 398 -13.87 -3.30 26.83
C LEU A 398 -12.95 -3.59 25.62
N GLU A 399 -12.80 -4.86 25.24
CA GLU A 399 -11.93 -5.27 24.15
C GLU A 399 -12.75 -5.62 22.91
N VAL A 400 -12.27 -5.17 21.75
CA VAL A 400 -12.88 -5.47 20.44
C VAL A 400 -12.07 -6.57 19.78
N PHE A 401 -12.72 -7.71 19.59
CA PHE A 401 -12.18 -8.83 18.82
C PHE A 401 -12.76 -8.78 17.41
N HIS A 402 -11.92 -9.04 16.42
CA HIS A 402 -12.34 -9.16 15.03
C HIS A 402 -12.35 -10.63 14.66
N GLU A 403 -13.41 -11.03 13.95
CA GLU A 403 -13.46 -12.29 13.26
C GLU A 403 -12.84 -12.09 11.87
N LEU A 404 -11.79 -12.84 11.56
CA LEU A 404 -11.01 -12.70 10.34
C LEU A 404 -11.13 -13.95 9.47
N ALA A 405 -11.08 -13.76 8.15
CA ALA A 405 -11.12 -14.85 7.17
C ALA A 405 -10.17 -14.58 6.00
N ILE A 406 -9.87 -15.62 5.22
CA ILE A 406 -9.16 -15.48 3.95
C ILE A 406 -10.05 -14.69 2.97
N PRO A 407 -9.53 -13.68 2.25
CA PRO A 407 -10.37 -12.78 1.48
C PRO A 407 -11.01 -13.42 0.25
N ASN A 408 -10.25 -14.23 -0.48
CA ASN A 408 -10.60 -14.80 -1.78
C ASN A 408 -9.67 -15.97 -2.17
N LEU A 409 -9.98 -16.63 -3.30
CA LEU A 409 -9.22 -17.77 -3.81
C LEU A 409 -7.75 -17.42 -4.11
N GLU A 410 -7.45 -16.20 -4.55
CA GLU A 410 -6.08 -15.79 -4.83
C GLU A 410 -5.18 -15.89 -3.59
N VAL A 411 -5.69 -15.48 -2.43
CA VAL A 411 -4.96 -15.58 -1.16
C VAL A 411 -4.98 -17.00 -0.61
N GLU A 412 -6.07 -17.74 -0.80
CA GLU A 412 -6.15 -19.16 -0.44
C GLU A 412 -5.06 -20.00 -1.15
N VAL A 413 -4.84 -19.74 -2.45
CA VAL A 413 -3.75 -20.36 -3.23
C VAL A 413 -2.39 -20.05 -2.62
N LEU A 414 -2.16 -18.84 -2.11
CA LEU A 414 -0.92 -18.49 -1.44
C LEU A 414 -0.74 -19.32 -0.16
N TYR A 415 -1.75 -19.38 0.71
CA TYR A 415 -1.67 -20.17 1.93
C TYR A 415 -1.41 -21.65 1.63
N GLY A 416 -2.10 -22.23 0.65
CA GLY A 416 -1.86 -23.60 0.19
C GLY A 416 -0.41 -23.83 -0.29
N ARG A 417 0.19 -22.85 -0.99
CA ARG A 417 1.61 -22.92 -1.38
C ARG A 417 2.56 -22.83 -0.19
N ILE A 418 2.27 -21.99 0.80
CA ILE A 418 3.08 -21.87 2.03
C ILE A 418 3.10 -23.21 2.77
N ILE A 419 1.94 -23.84 2.94
CA ILE A 419 1.82 -25.13 3.63
C ILE A 419 2.50 -26.25 2.84
N ARG A 420 2.31 -26.29 1.52
CA ARG A 420 3.02 -27.24 0.65
C ARG A 420 4.53 -27.07 0.77
N HIS A 421 5.04 -25.84 0.81
CA HIS A 421 6.46 -25.58 1.03
C HIS A 421 6.93 -26.10 2.39
N TRP A 422 6.16 -25.85 3.45
CA TRP A 422 6.47 -26.34 4.79
C TRP A 422 6.52 -27.87 4.87
N LEU A 423 5.53 -28.57 4.29
CA LEU A 423 5.49 -30.04 4.25
C LEU A 423 6.64 -30.63 3.41
N THR A 424 6.93 -30.03 2.25
CA THR A 424 7.98 -30.52 1.34
C THR A 424 9.41 -30.31 1.84
N ARG A 425 9.62 -29.58 2.94
CA ARG A 425 10.91 -29.58 3.67
C ARG A 425 11.18 -30.93 4.34
N HIS A 426 10.14 -31.66 4.71
CA HIS A 426 10.23 -32.92 5.46
C HIS A 426 9.97 -34.13 4.56
N ILE A 427 9.42 -33.95 3.36
CA ILE A 427 9.19 -35.03 2.40
C ILE A 427 9.40 -34.56 0.95
N ARG A 428 9.81 -35.44 0.03
CA ARG A 428 9.90 -35.03 -1.39
C ARG A 428 8.49 -34.76 -1.94
N SER A 429 8.34 -33.72 -2.77
CA SER A 429 7.04 -33.31 -3.35
C SER A 429 6.24 -34.46 -3.95
N ARG A 430 6.90 -35.35 -4.70
CA ARG A 430 6.23 -36.51 -5.32
C ARG A 430 5.52 -37.41 -4.31
N TYR A 431 6.13 -37.65 -3.15
CA TYR A 431 5.50 -38.47 -2.11
C TYR A 431 4.32 -37.76 -1.45
N LEU A 432 4.35 -36.42 -1.37
CA LEU A 432 3.20 -35.65 -0.88
C LEU A 432 2.02 -35.73 -1.86
N ASP A 433 2.29 -35.58 -3.16
CA ASP A 433 1.25 -35.70 -4.20
C ASP A 433 0.69 -37.14 -4.25
N ASP A 434 1.55 -38.16 -4.25
CA ASP A 434 1.14 -39.58 -4.21
C ASP A 434 0.32 -39.91 -2.94
N MET A 435 0.65 -39.30 -1.79
CA MET A 435 -0.10 -39.45 -0.54
C MET A 435 -1.50 -38.84 -0.64
N LEU A 436 -1.61 -37.62 -1.18
CA LEU A 436 -2.90 -36.94 -1.33
C LEU A 436 -3.80 -37.63 -2.35
N ASP A 437 -3.22 -38.09 -3.47
CA ASP A 437 -3.94 -38.86 -4.49
C ASP A 437 -4.48 -40.18 -3.92
N ALA A 438 -3.66 -40.90 -3.13
CA ALA A 438 -4.08 -42.12 -2.44
C ALA A 438 -5.21 -41.86 -1.44
N LEU A 439 -5.20 -40.72 -0.73
CA LEU A 439 -6.28 -40.32 0.18
C LEU A 439 -7.60 -40.08 -0.58
N VAL A 440 -7.54 -39.34 -1.68
CA VAL A 440 -8.72 -39.00 -2.50
C VAL A 440 -9.28 -40.24 -3.22
N ALA A 441 -8.41 -41.13 -3.70
CA ALA A 441 -8.79 -42.38 -4.35
C ALA A 441 -9.25 -43.47 -3.36
N GLY A 442 -9.07 -43.27 -2.05
CA GLY A 442 -9.40 -44.25 -1.02
C GLY A 442 -8.40 -45.41 -0.89
N GLU A 443 -7.18 -45.25 -1.39
CA GLU A 443 -6.09 -46.23 -1.34
C GLU A 443 -5.36 -46.19 0.01
N VAL A 444 -6.04 -46.62 1.07
CA VAL A 444 -5.57 -46.57 2.47
C VAL A 444 -4.16 -47.14 2.69
N PRO A 445 -3.74 -48.29 2.10
CA PRO A 445 -2.40 -48.83 2.31
C PRO A 445 -1.28 -47.94 1.78
N GLU A 446 -1.48 -47.33 0.60
CA GLU A 446 -0.48 -46.46 -0.01
C GLU A 446 -0.43 -45.11 0.71
N PHE A 447 -1.59 -44.57 1.11
CA PHE A 447 -1.67 -43.41 1.99
C PHE A 447 -0.89 -43.63 3.31
N ALA A 448 -1.13 -44.75 4.00
CA ALA A 448 -0.49 -45.04 5.28
C ALA A 448 1.03 -45.12 5.18
N LYS A 449 1.55 -45.69 4.09
CA LYS A 449 2.99 -45.80 3.82
C LYS A 449 3.66 -44.43 3.62
N HIS A 450 3.04 -43.55 2.84
CA HIS A 450 3.55 -42.20 2.63
C HIS A 450 3.43 -41.34 3.91
N LEU A 451 2.31 -41.47 4.65
CA LEU A 451 2.11 -40.81 5.93
C LEU A 451 3.16 -41.24 6.97
N GLN A 452 3.47 -42.54 7.05
CA GLN A 452 4.51 -43.04 7.95
C GLN A 452 5.88 -42.42 7.62
N THR A 453 6.20 -42.29 6.34
CA THR A 453 7.44 -41.65 5.87
C THR A 453 7.48 -40.17 6.25
N LEU A 454 6.37 -39.45 6.09
CA LEU A 454 6.24 -38.05 6.49
C LEU A 454 6.47 -37.87 8.00
N VAL A 455 5.79 -38.68 8.83
CA VAL A 455 5.90 -38.60 10.30
C VAL A 455 7.31 -38.92 10.77
N LEU A 456 7.95 -39.96 10.21
CA LEU A 456 9.33 -40.31 10.58
C LEU A 456 10.32 -39.18 10.28
N ASN A 457 10.17 -38.50 9.13
CA ASN A 457 11.04 -37.40 8.75
C ASN A 457 10.77 -36.09 9.53
N MET A 458 9.56 -35.90 10.07
CA MET A 458 9.26 -34.73 10.92
C MET A 458 9.78 -34.90 12.35
N LEU A 459 10.00 -36.14 12.79
CA LEU A 459 10.51 -36.46 14.13
C LEU A 459 12.04 -36.63 14.18
N SER A 460 12.70 -36.73 13.02
CA SER A 460 14.16 -36.80 12.86
C SER A 460 14.75 -35.41 12.67
#